data_AF-A0A3D0KU64-F1
#
_entry.id   AF-A0A3D0KU64-F1
#
_cell.length_a   1.000
_cell.length_b   1.000
_cell.length_c   1.000
_cell.angle_alpha   90.00
_cell.angle_beta   90.00
_cell.angle_gamma   90.00
#
_symmetry.space_group_name_H-M   'P 1'
#
loop_
_entity.id
_entity.type
_entity.pdbx_description
1 polymer ?
#
loop_
_entity_poly.entity_id
_entity_poly.type
_entity_poly.pdbx_seq_one_letter_code
_entity_poly.pdbx_strand_id
1 'polypeptide(L)'
;GQAQSALAAPEDLPVLYDAIMTAAPVADDLAPALGDDLPLLARDGGFIRQGYDSALDELRTLRDESRRLIAALQQDYCTSTGIASLKVKHNNVLGYHVDVRSTHADKLMQDDRFIHRQTTAQAVRFTTTALAELERDLSSAADRALARETDIFNRLREIALASAEKLGHAAAALARLDVATASAVIATSRNYCRPEVSDDILFDIEGGRHAVVESMLAPGDSFIPNDCQLGDAGDLWLITGPNMA
;
A
#
# COMPACT_ATOMS: atom_id res chain seq x y z
N GLY A 1 -17.07 -10.65 43.93
CA GLY A 1 -16.05 -11.65 43.58
C GLY A 1 -16.67 -13.01 43.63
N GLN A 2 -17.22 -13.48 42.52
CA GLN A 2 -17.72 -14.85 42.36
C GLN A 2 -17.53 -15.23 40.88
N ALA A 3 -16.86 -16.37 40.69
CA ALA A 3 -16.74 -17.19 39.49
C ALA A 3 -16.80 -16.46 38.12
N GLN A 4 -15.62 -16.02 37.62
CA GLN A 4 -15.36 -16.20 36.20
C GLN A 4 -15.40 -17.71 35.94
N SER A 5 -16.57 -18.23 35.57
CA SER A 5 -16.66 -19.49 34.85
C SER A 5 -15.63 -19.40 33.74
N ALA A 6 -14.62 -20.26 33.77
CA ALA A 6 -13.61 -20.29 32.72
C ALA A 6 -14.35 -20.62 31.43
N LEU A 7 -14.63 -19.59 30.63
CA LEU A 7 -15.23 -19.74 29.31
C LEU A 7 -14.36 -20.77 28.58
N ALA A 8 -14.99 -21.88 28.17
CA ALA A 8 -14.31 -22.87 27.35
C ALA A 8 -13.75 -22.18 26.10
N ALA A 9 -12.60 -22.64 25.63
CA ALA A 9 -12.03 -22.13 24.39
C ALA A 9 -13.06 -22.31 23.25
N PRO A 10 -13.21 -21.33 22.35
CA PRO A 10 -14.12 -21.46 21.22
C PRO A 10 -13.76 -22.70 20.40
N GLU A 11 -14.73 -23.58 20.16
CA GLU A 11 -14.50 -24.84 19.42
C GLU A 11 -14.07 -24.61 17.97
N ASP A 12 -14.39 -23.45 17.41
CA ASP A 12 -14.06 -23.03 16.06
C ASP A 12 -12.66 -22.42 15.93
N LEU A 13 -11.96 -22.14 17.04
CA LEU A 13 -10.66 -21.48 17.01
C LEU A 13 -9.60 -22.24 16.17
N PRO A 14 -9.48 -23.59 16.23
CA PRO A 14 -8.56 -24.32 15.37
C PRO A 14 -8.90 -24.17 13.88
N VAL A 15 -10.19 -24.17 13.53
CA VAL A 15 -10.66 -24.02 12.15
C VAL A 15 -10.33 -22.62 11.61
N LEU A 16 -10.51 -21.59 12.43
CA LEU A 16 -10.14 -20.21 12.07
C LEU A 16 -8.62 -20.08 11.88
N TYR A 17 -7.83 -20.69 12.75
CA TYR A 17 -6.37 -20.71 12.64
C TYR A 17 -5.92 -21.38 11.33
N ASP A 18 -6.44 -22.57 11.02
CA ASP A 18 -6.10 -23.30 9.80
C ASP A 18 -6.48 -22.50 8.53
N ALA A 19 -7.62 -21.83 8.53
CA ALA A 19 -8.04 -20.97 7.43
C ALA A 19 -7.06 -19.81 7.19
N ILE A 20 -6.56 -19.19 8.26
CA ILE A 20 -5.55 -18.11 8.18
C ILE A 20 -4.23 -18.67 7.66
N MET A 21 -3.74 -19.78 8.22
CA MET A 21 -2.44 -20.35 7.87
C MET A 21 -2.39 -20.91 6.45
N THR A 22 -3.52 -21.35 5.90
CA THR A 22 -3.61 -21.86 4.52
C THR A 22 -3.24 -20.78 3.47
N ALA A 23 -3.41 -19.51 3.80
CA ALA A 23 -3.05 -18.38 2.93
C ALA A 23 -1.60 -17.88 3.12
N ALA A 24 -0.92 -18.29 4.20
CA ALA A 24 0.43 -17.81 4.54
C ALA A 24 1.48 -17.99 3.42
N PRO A 25 1.51 -19.12 2.67
CA PRO A 25 2.50 -19.31 1.60
C PRO A 25 2.48 -18.25 0.50
N VAL A 26 1.34 -17.57 0.30
CA VAL A 26 1.26 -16.47 -0.68
C VAL A 26 2.19 -15.32 -0.29
N ALA A 27 2.31 -15.04 1.01
CA ALA A 27 3.26 -14.04 1.49
C ALA A 27 4.70 -14.47 1.24
N ASP A 28 5.01 -15.77 1.38
CA ASP A 28 6.34 -16.32 1.13
C ASP A 28 6.77 -16.18 -0.34
N ASP A 29 5.81 -16.21 -1.28
CA ASP A 29 6.08 -15.97 -2.71
C ASP A 29 6.26 -14.47 -3.03
N LEU A 30 5.45 -13.60 -2.42
CA LEU A 30 5.41 -12.17 -2.75
C LEU A 30 6.48 -11.35 -2.01
N ALA A 31 6.72 -11.65 -0.73
CA ALA A 31 7.58 -10.85 0.13
C ALA A 31 9.05 -10.82 -0.31
N PRO A 32 9.66 -11.89 -0.86
CA PRO A 32 11.01 -11.84 -1.41
C PRO A 32 11.12 -11.01 -2.68
N ALA A 33 10.03 -10.96 -3.47
CA ALA A 33 10.02 -10.38 -4.81
C ALA A 33 9.79 -8.87 -4.82
N LEU A 34 8.95 -8.37 -3.92
CA LEU A 34 8.58 -6.95 -3.87
C LEU A 34 9.57 -6.14 -3.03
N GLY A 35 9.84 -4.90 -3.46
CA GLY A 35 10.59 -3.92 -2.66
C GLY A 35 9.79 -3.42 -1.44
N ASP A 36 10.48 -2.78 -0.51
CA ASP A 36 9.85 -2.27 0.72
C ASP A 36 9.07 -0.97 0.46
N ASP A 37 9.61 -0.12 -0.42
CA ASP A 37 8.96 1.10 -0.91
C ASP A 37 8.48 0.89 -2.34
N LEU A 38 7.16 0.78 -2.53
CA LEU A 38 6.56 0.50 -3.83
C LEU A 38 6.00 1.77 -4.50
N PRO A 39 6.23 1.98 -5.80
CA PRO A 39 5.59 3.04 -6.56
C PRO A 39 4.07 2.85 -6.62
N LEU A 40 3.33 3.94 -6.80
CA LEU A 40 1.88 3.89 -6.95
C LEU A 40 1.44 3.22 -8.26
N LEU A 41 2.21 3.38 -9.34
CA LEU A 41 1.87 2.91 -10.68
C LEU A 41 2.96 1.98 -11.21
N ALA A 42 2.55 0.85 -11.79
CA ALA A 42 3.47 -0.13 -12.38
C ALA A 42 4.33 0.46 -13.51
N ARG A 43 3.83 1.48 -14.24
CA ARG A 43 4.59 2.13 -15.31
C ARG A 43 5.85 2.87 -14.81
N ASP A 44 5.90 3.20 -13.52
CA ASP A 44 7.02 3.94 -12.94
C ASP A 44 8.20 3.00 -12.61
N GLY A 45 7.97 1.69 -12.57
CA GLY A 45 8.98 0.67 -12.24
C GLY A 45 9.54 0.80 -10.82
N GLY A 46 10.49 -0.06 -10.48
CA GLY A 46 11.14 -0.09 -9.17
C GLY A 46 10.37 -0.84 -8.09
N PHE A 47 9.40 -1.69 -8.45
CA PHE A 47 8.61 -2.46 -7.48
C PHE A 47 9.19 -3.85 -7.19
N ILE A 48 10.13 -4.35 -8.01
CA ILE A 48 10.84 -5.62 -7.76
C ILE A 48 12.13 -5.38 -6.98
N ARG A 49 12.35 -6.19 -5.94
CA ARG A 49 13.55 -6.13 -5.07
C ARG A 49 14.82 -6.52 -5.84
N GLN A 50 15.91 -5.83 -5.54
CA GLN A 50 17.24 -6.20 -6.04
C GLN A 50 17.64 -7.60 -5.56
N GLY A 51 18.23 -8.40 -6.43
CA GLY A 51 18.64 -9.77 -6.15
C GLY A 51 17.55 -10.82 -6.37
N TYR A 52 16.31 -10.41 -6.70
CA TYR A 52 15.23 -11.34 -7.01
C TYR A 52 15.36 -11.95 -8.41
N ASP A 53 15.74 -11.14 -9.40
CA ASP A 53 15.92 -11.58 -10.79
C ASP A 53 17.22 -11.01 -11.35
N SER A 54 18.18 -11.89 -11.64
CA SER A 54 19.51 -11.48 -12.10
C SER A 54 19.47 -10.73 -13.42
N ALA A 55 18.57 -11.12 -14.33
CA ALA A 55 18.41 -10.45 -15.62
C ALA A 55 17.90 -9.01 -15.46
N LEU A 56 16.95 -8.78 -14.53
CA LEU A 56 16.52 -7.44 -14.18
C LEU A 56 17.65 -6.61 -13.56
N ASP A 57 18.44 -7.19 -12.66
CA ASP A 57 19.55 -6.51 -12.01
C ASP A 57 20.64 -6.10 -13.02
N GLU A 58 20.93 -6.95 -14.01
CA GLU A 58 21.83 -6.62 -15.13
C GLU A 58 21.30 -5.43 -15.96
N LEU A 59 19.99 -5.43 -16.29
CA LEU A 59 19.37 -4.33 -17.03
C LEU A 59 19.39 -3.01 -16.25
N ARG A 60 19.15 -3.06 -14.94
CA ARG A 60 19.25 -1.90 -14.03
C ARG A 60 20.69 -1.39 -13.96
N THR A 61 21.67 -2.28 -13.90
CA THR A 61 23.09 -1.93 -13.91
C THR A 61 23.47 -1.22 -15.20
N LEU A 62 23.07 -1.75 -16.36
CA LEU A 62 23.35 -1.16 -17.66
C LEU A 62 22.72 0.25 -17.78
N ARG A 63 21.48 0.43 -17.30
CA ARG A 63 20.83 1.73 -17.24
C ARG A 63 21.62 2.73 -16.38
N ASP A 64 22.07 2.29 -15.20
CA ASP A 64 22.79 3.16 -14.26
C ASP A 64 24.20 3.50 -14.76
N GLU A 65 24.86 2.56 -15.46
CA GLU A 65 26.12 2.79 -16.17
C GLU A 65 25.96 3.81 -17.29
N SER A 66 24.95 3.68 -18.15
CA SER A 66 24.65 4.67 -19.21
C SER A 66 24.44 6.07 -18.62
N ARG A 67 23.78 6.18 -17.47
CA ARG A 67 23.61 7.47 -16.76
C ARG A 67 24.94 8.04 -16.26
N ARG A 68 25.85 7.20 -15.76
CA ARG A 68 27.21 7.62 -15.37
C ARG A 68 28.03 8.07 -16.57
N LEU A 69 27.93 7.38 -17.70
CA LEU A 69 28.61 7.76 -18.95
C LEU A 69 28.13 9.12 -19.47
N ILE A 70 26.83 9.41 -19.39
CA ILE A 70 26.28 10.73 -19.74
C ILE A 70 26.87 11.83 -18.83
N ALA A 71 27.01 11.57 -17.53
CA ALA A 71 27.60 12.52 -16.60
C ALA A 71 29.11 12.76 -16.87
N ALA A 72 29.85 11.70 -17.21
CA ALA A 72 31.25 11.79 -17.63
C ALA A 72 31.38 12.59 -18.93
N LEU A 73 30.52 12.33 -19.91
CA LEU A 73 30.50 13.04 -21.19
C LEU A 73 30.24 14.54 -21.01
N GLN A 74 29.36 14.94 -20.09
CA GLN A 74 29.17 16.35 -19.73
C GLN A 74 30.48 16.98 -19.24
N GLN A 75 31.22 16.30 -18.36
CA GLN A 75 32.47 16.81 -17.80
C GLN A 75 33.54 16.97 -18.90
N ASP A 76 33.61 16.01 -19.82
CA ASP A 76 34.52 16.06 -20.97
C ASP A 76 34.17 17.21 -21.91
N TYR A 77 32.89 17.48 -22.13
CA TYR A 77 32.43 18.64 -22.91
C TYR A 77 32.75 19.96 -22.22
N CYS A 78 32.53 20.08 -20.91
CA CYS A 78 32.93 21.26 -20.15
C CYS A 78 34.44 21.54 -20.27
N THR A 79 35.25 20.49 -20.15
CA THR A 79 36.72 20.59 -20.18
C THR A 79 37.24 20.92 -21.58
N SER A 80 36.77 20.21 -22.61
CA SER A 80 37.25 20.40 -23.99
C SER A 80 36.78 21.71 -24.63
N THR A 81 35.60 22.23 -24.26
CA THR A 81 35.08 23.50 -24.79
C THR A 81 35.44 24.72 -23.93
N GLY A 82 35.88 24.49 -22.69
CA GLY A 82 36.13 25.54 -21.70
C GLY A 82 34.86 26.23 -21.18
N ILE A 83 33.68 25.63 -21.38
CA ILE A 83 32.38 26.21 -20.98
C ILE A 83 31.86 25.48 -19.74
N ALA A 84 32.23 25.97 -18.55
CA ALA A 84 31.81 25.37 -17.29
C ALA A 84 30.29 25.43 -17.03
N SER A 85 29.56 26.32 -17.72
CA SER A 85 28.10 26.43 -17.58
C SER A 85 27.31 25.42 -18.42
N LEU A 86 27.98 24.61 -19.24
CA LEU A 86 27.36 23.59 -20.08
C LEU A 86 26.70 22.54 -19.21
N LYS A 87 25.46 22.17 -19.54
CA LYS A 87 24.73 21.10 -18.85
C LYS A 87 24.08 20.15 -19.84
N VAL A 88 24.19 18.86 -19.60
CA VAL A 88 23.39 17.85 -20.28
C VAL A 88 22.05 17.74 -19.54
N LYS A 89 20.95 17.91 -20.25
CA LYS A 89 19.58 17.84 -19.72
C LYS A 89 18.75 16.88 -20.56
N HIS A 90 17.68 16.35 -19.98
CA HIS A 90 16.70 15.52 -20.66
C HIS A 90 15.34 16.25 -20.71
N ASN A 91 14.62 16.14 -21.83
CA ASN A 91 13.20 16.47 -21.90
C ASN A 91 12.49 15.53 -22.89
N ASN A 92 11.16 15.45 -22.81
CA ASN A 92 10.38 14.47 -23.59
C ASN A 92 10.32 14.74 -25.11
N VAL A 93 10.79 15.90 -25.59
CA VAL A 93 10.69 16.28 -27.01
C VAL A 93 12.03 16.14 -27.73
N LEU A 94 13.11 16.59 -27.11
CA LEU A 94 14.46 16.60 -27.65
C LEU A 94 15.33 15.46 -27.11
N GLY A 95 14.88 14.76 -26.07
CA GLY A 95 15.69 13.78 -25.39
C GLY A 95 16.84 14.40 -24.61
N TYR A 96 17.93 13.65 -24.50
CA TYR A 96 19.18 14.14 -23.93
C TYR A 96 19.87 15.15 -24.87
N HIS A 97 20.13 16.34 -24.35
CA HIS A 97 20.74 17.43 -25.09
C HIS A 97 21.68 18.26 -24.22
N VAL A 98 22.66 18.86 -24.87
CA VAL A 98 23.59 19.83 -24.30
C VAL A 98 22.93 21.21 -24.34
N ASP A 99 22.86 21.87 -23.18
CA ASP A 99 22.25 23.18 -23.00
C ASP A 99 23.35 24.19 -22.61
N VAL A 100 23.52 25.23 -23.43
CA VAL A 100 24.51 26.30 -23.22
C VAL A 100 23.87 27.68 -23.35
N ARG A 101 24.42 28.68 -22.65
CA ARG A 101 23.97 30.08 -22.79
C ARG A 101 24.26 30.58 -24.21
N SER A 102 23.41 31.47 -24.73
CA SER A 102 23.55 32.02 -26.08
C SER A 102 24.91 32.69 -26.33
N THR A 103 25.53 33.27 -25.30
CA THR A 103 26.88 33.87 -25.36
C THR A 103 28.00 32.88 -25.67
N HIS A 104 27.74 31.58 -25.49
CA HIS A 104 28.70 30.51 -25.75
C HIS A 104 28.30 29.63 -26.94
N ALA A 105 27.17 29.90 -27.58
CA ALA A 105 26.62 29.09 -28.66
C ALA A 105 27.53 29.06 -29.89
N ASP A 106 28.12 30.20 -30.27
CA ASP A 106 28.99 30.31 -31.45
C ASP A 106 30.20 29.37 -31.36
N LYS A 107 30.73 29.14 -30.15
CA LYS A 107 31.85 28.21 -29.93
C LYS A 107 31.45 26.76 -30.23
N LEU A 108 30.24 26.35 -29.83
CA LEU A 108 29.74 25.00 -30.12
C LEU A 108 29.31 24.86 -31.59
N MET A 109 28.84 25.93 -32.24
CA MET A 109 28.49 25.90 -33.66
C MET A 109 29.70 25.72 -34.58
N GLN A 110 30.92 26.03 -34.10
CA GLN A 110 32.17 25.82 -34.82
C GLN A 110 32.79 24.45 -34.58
N ASP A 111 32.19 23.63 -33.72
CA ASP A 111 32.68 22.29 -33.37
C ASP A 111 31.79 21.22 -33.99
N ASP A 112 32.35 20.47 -34.95
CA ASP A 112 31.64 19.45 -35.73
C ASP A 112 30.97 18.35 -34.89
N ARG A 113 31.39 18.19 -33.62
CA ARG A 113 30.78 17.22 -32.69
C ARG A 113 29.37 17.62 -32.27
N PHE A 114 29.06 18.92 -32.28
CA PHE A 114 27.79 19.46 -31.76
C PHE A 114 26.83 19.81 -32.90
N ILE A 115 25.68 19.15 -32.90
CA ILE A 115 24.61 19.34 -33.88
C ILE A 115 23.54 20.21 -33.23
N HIS A 116 23.30 21.41 -33.79
CA HIS A 116 22.26 22.32 -33.31
C HIS A 116 20.88 21.69 -33.42
N ARG A 117 20.06 21.83 -32.37
CA ARG A 117 18.69 21.28 -32.30
C ARG A 117 17.63 22.34 -32.09
N GLN A 118 17.87 23.30 -31.21
CA GLN A 118 16.88 24.32 -30.86
C GLN A 118 17.55 25.55 -30.26
N THR A 119 16.99 26.73 -30.53
CA THR A 119 17.35 27.98 -29.84
C THR A 119 16.15 28.47 -29.04
N THR A 120 16.39 28.89 -27.81
CA THR A 120 15.41 29.54 -26.93
C THR A 120 15.91 30.92 -26.53
N ALA A 121 15.10 31.71 -25.83
CA ALA A 121 15.50 33.03 -25.36
C ALA A 121 16.70 33.02 -24.40
N GLN A 122 16.92 31.91 -23.66
CA GLN A 122 17.94 31.82 -22.62
C GLN A 122 19.10 30.88 -22.96
N ALA A 123 18.88 29.91 -23.84
CA ALA A 123 19.85 28.86 -24.13
C ALA A 123 19.73 28.31 -25.56
N VAL A 124 20.85 27.78 -26.04
CA VAL A 124 20.95 27.06 -27.31
C VAL A 124 21.26 25.60 -27.01
N ARG A 125 20.52 24.71 -27.68
CA ARG A 125 20.53 23.27 -27.44
C ARG A 125 21.20 22.54 -28.58
N PHE A 126 22.11 21.63 -28.22
CA PHE A 126 22.86 20.79 -29.15
C PHE A 126 22.70 19.32 -28.79
N THR A 127 22.89 18.44 -29.76
CA THR A 127 23.09 17.00 -29.54
C THR A 127 24.46 16.61 -30.07
N THR A 128 24.93 15.41 -29.75
CA THR A 128 26.14 14.81 -30.32
C THR A 128 25.84 13.35 -30.67
N THR A 129 26.62 12.75 -31.56
CA THR A 129 26.47 11.32 -31.90
C THR A 129 26.62 10.43 -30.68
N ALA A 130 27.66 10.68 -29.86
CA ALA A 130 27.91 9.96 -28.62
C ALA A 130 26.75 10.10 -27.61
N LEU A 131 26.15 11.29 -27.49
CA LEU A 131 25.02 11.50 -26.59
C LEU A 131 23.77 10.76 -27.09
N ALA A 132 23.53 10.75 -28.40
CA ALA A 132 22.40 10.05 -29.01
C ALA A 132 22.54 8.51 -28.91
N GLU A 133 23.76 7.98 -28.99
CA GLU A 133 24.04 6.54 -28.78
C GLU A 133 23.79 6.15 -27.32
N LEU A 134 24.35 6.90 -26.36
CA LEU A 134 24.11 6.65 -24.93
C LEU A 134 22.63 6.77 -24.54
N GLU A 135 21.91 7.72 -25.12
CA GLU A 135 20.46 7.86 -24.93
C GLU A 135 19.70 6.64 -25.44
N ARG A 136 20.04 6.14 -26.63
CA ARG A 136 19.42 4.93 -27.19
C ARG A 136 19.64 3.73 -26.29
N ASP A 137 20.88 3.55 -25.82
CA ASP A 137 21.24 2.43 -24.94
C ASP A 137 20.53 2.54 -23.58
N LEU A 138 20.50 3.75 -23.00
CA LEU A 138 19.79 4.04 -21.76
C LEU A 138 18.28 3.77 -21.88
N SER A 139 17.64 4.26 -22.93
CA SER A 139 16.20 4.04 -23.18
C SER A 139 15.90 2.56 -23.37
N SER A 140 16.69 1.87 -24.19
CA SER A 140 16.52 0.43 -24.42
C SER A 140 16.68 -0.37 -23.13
N ALA A 141 17.65 -0.04 -22.29
CA ALA A 141 17.85 -0.67 -20.99
C ALA A 141 16.66 -0.43 -20.04
N ALA A 142 16.19 0.82 -19.97
CA ALA A 142 15.05 1.20 -19.14
C ALA A 142 13.77 0.48 -19.56
N ASP A 143 13.47 0.45 -20.87
CA ASP A 143 12.28 -0.21 -21.41
C ASP A 143 12.32 -1.72 -21.15
N ARG A 144 13.47 -2.36 -21.37
CA ARG A 144 13.66 -3.80 -21.10
C ARG A 144 13.57 -4.11 -19.61
N ALA A 145 14.12 -3.27 -18.75
CA ALA A 145 14.00 -3.43 -17.29
C ALA A 145 12.53 -3.35 -16.86
N LEU A 146 11.80 -2.34 -17.34
CA LEU A 146 10.38 -2.16 -17.04
C LEU A 146 9.53 -3.33 -17.55
N ALA A 147 9.80 -3.83 -18.77
CA ALA A 147 9.12 -4.99 -19.30
C ALA A 147 9.38 -6.23 -18.42
N ARG A 148 10.64 -6.47 -18.04
CA ARG A 148 11.00 -7.61 -17.16
C ARG A 148 10.35 -7.51 -15.78
N GLU A 149 10.34 -6.32 -15.19
CA GLU A 149 9.61 -6.08 -13.94
C GLU A 149 8.12 -6.38 -14.08
N THR A 150 7.50 -5.91 -15.17
CA THR A 150 6.08 -6.12 -15.44
C THR A 150 5.76 -7.61 -15.60
N ASP A 151 6.61 -8.37 -16.27
CA ASP A 151 6.46 -9.83 -16.40
C ASP A 151 6.52 -10.53 -15.04
N ILE A 152 7.49 -10.15 -14.19
CA ILE A 152 7.60 -10.69 -12.83
C ILE A 152 6.34 -10.36 -12.03
N PHE A 153 5.88 -9.12 -12.07
CA PHE A 153 4.67 -8.70 -11.36
C PHE A 153 3.42 -9.43 -11.85
N ASN A 154 3.28 -9.65 -13.16
CA ASN A 154 2.18 -10.44 -13.70
C ASN A 154 2.19 -11.87 -13.16
N ARG A 155 3.37 -12.50 -13.03
CA ARG A 155 3.49 -13.82 -12.41
C ARG A 155 3.10 -13.81 -10.93
N LEU A 156 3.51 -12.81 -10.17
CA LEU A 156 3.09 -12.66 -8.76
C LEU A 156 1.58 -12.48 -8.63
N ARG A 157 0.99 -11.71 -9.55
CA ARG A 157 -0.47 -11.53 -9.63
C ARG A 157 -1.18 -12.85 -9.93
N GLU A 158 -0.64 -13.69 -10.82
CA GLU A 158 -1.21 -15.02 -11.09
C GLU A 158 -1.17 -15.92 -9.85
N ILE A 159 -0.09 -15.90 -9.07
CA ILE A 159 0.02 -16.63 -7.79
C ILE A 159 -1.06 -16.16 -6.80
N ALA A 160 -1.24 -14.84 -6.66
CA ALA A 160 -2.26 -14.27 -5.79
C ALA A 160 -3.67 -14.66 -6.23
N LEU A 161 -3.96 -14.59 -7.54
CA LEU A 161 -5.25 -14.97 -8.10
C LEU A 161 -5.55 -16.46 -7.94
N ALA A 162 -4.56 -17.33 -8.14
CA ALA A 162 -4.70 -18.77 -7.91
C ALA A 162 -4.98 -19.09 -6.43
N SER A 163 -4.64 -18.18 -5.51
CA SER A 163 -4.85 -18.32 -4.07
C SER A 163 -6.04 -17.50 -3.56
N ALA A 164 -6.87 -16.94 -4.44
CA ALA A 164 -7.94 -16.00 -4.07
C ALA A 164 -8.95 -16.59 -3.07
N GLU A 165 -9.34 -17.85 -3.24
CA GLU A 165 -10.28 -18.52 -2.32
C GLU A 165 -9.66 -18.67 -0.90
N LYS A 166 -8.39 -19.08 -0.82
CA LYS A 166 -7.66 -19.22 0.44
C LYS A 166 -7.53 -17.87 1.16
N LEU A 167 -7.18 -16.82 0.40
CA LEU A 167 -7.13 -15.45 0.91
C LEU A 167 -8.50 -14.98 1.42
N GLY A 168 -9.57 -15.30 0.71
CA GLY A 168 -10.95 -15.02 1.13
C GLY A 168 -11.33 -15.70 2.45
N HIS A 169 -10.99 -16.99 2.60
CA HIS A 169 -11.23 -17.72 3.85
C HIS A 169 -10.40 -17.16 5.01
N ALA A 170 -9.12 -16.83 4.79
CA ALA A 170 -8.28 -16.19 5.79
C ALA A 170 -8.84 -14.82 6.22
N ALA A 171 -9.29 -14.00 5.26
CA ALA A 171 -9.90 -12.69 5.55
C ALA A 171 -11.19 -12.84 6.37
N ALA A 172 -12.06 -13.78 6.01
CA ALA A 172 -13.28 -14.06 6.77
C ALA A 172 -12.99 -14.56 8.20
N ALA A 173 -11.96 -15.40 8.36
CA ALA A 173 -11.54 -15.87 9.67
C ALA A 173 -10.98 -14.73 10.54
N LEU A 174 -10.15 -13.85 9.97
CA LEU A 174 -9.65 -12.65 10.66
C LEU A 174 -10.79 -11.71 11.05
N ALA A 175 -11.77 -11.48 10.18
CA ALA A 175 -12.93 -10.66 10.47
C ALA A 175 -13.77 -11.22 11.64
N ARG A 176 -13.94 -12.55 11.71
CA ARG A 176 -14.61 -13.19 12.84
C ARG A 176 -13.86 -12.98 14.16
N LEU A 177 -12.53 -13.12 14.14
CA LEU A 177 -11.70 -12.87 15.31
C LEU A 177 -11.75 -11.40 15.75
N ASP A 178 -11.73 -10.47 14.79
CA ASP A 178 -11.85 -9.03 15.07
C ASP A 178 -13.17 -8.70 15.77
N VAL A 179 -14.31 -9.16 15.22
CA VAL A 179 -15.62 -8.95 15.85
C VAL A 179 -15.69 -9.61 17.23
N ALA A 180 -15.24 -10.85 17.37
CA ALA A 180 -15.29 -11.55 18.65
C ALA A 180 -14.43 -10.87 19.73
N THR A 181 -13.22 -10.42 19.36
CA THR A 181 -12.33 -9.70 20.27
C THR A 181 -12.86 -8.31 20.62
N ALA A 182 -13.42 -7.57 19.66
CA ALA A 182 -14.10 -6.32 19.90
C ALA A 182 -15.31 -6.49 20.84
N SER A 183 -16.13 -7.52 20.64
CA SER A 183 -17.24 -7.85 21.53
C SER A 183 -16.77 -8.19 22.95
N ALA A 184 -15.68 -8.94 23.09
CA ALA A 184 -15.11 -9.26 24.40
C ALA A 184 -14.59 -8.01 25.14
N VAL A 185 -13.95 -7.09 24.41
CA VAL A 185 -13.51 -5.79 24.95
C VAL A 185 -14.70 -4.96 25.41
N ILE A 186 -15.75 -4.86 24.59
CA ILE A 186 -16.97 -4.12 24.96
C ILE A 186 -17.63 -4.77 26.17
N ALA A 187 -17.80 -6.09 26.17
CA ALA A 187 -18.45 -6.80 27.27
C ALA A 187 -17.69 -6.61 28.59
N THR A 188 -16.35 -6.69 28.56
CA THR A 188 -15.53 -6.49 29.77
C THR A 188 -15.57 -5.03 30.23
N SER A 189 -15.40 -4.08 29.31
CA SER A 189 -15.34 -2.65 29.65
C SER A 189 -16.69 -2.05 30.09
N ARG A 190 -17.80 -2.61 29.59
CA ARG A 190 -19.17 -2.18 29.92
C ARG A 190 -19.90 -3.10 30.89
N ASN A 191 -19.19 -4.10 31.43
CA ASN A 191 -19.75 -5.11 32.32
C ASN A 191 -21.02 -5.76 31.73
N TYR A 192 -20.98 -6.17 30.47
CA TYR A 192 -22.05 -6.94 29.84
C TYR A 192 -21.93 -8.41 30.23
N CYS A 193 -23.07 -9.09 30.29
CA CYS A 193 -23.14 -10.53 30.45
C CYS A 193 -23.39 -11.21 29.09
N ARG A 194 -23.10 -12.51 29.03
CA ARG A 194 -23.54 -13.36 27.93
C ARG A 194 -25.02 -13.70 28.17
N PRO A 195 -25.94 -13.40 27.24
CA PRO A 195 -27.34 -13.80 27.39
C PRO A 195 -27.49 -15.32 27.30
N GLU A 196 -28.46 -15.85 28.02
CA GLU A 196 -28.95 -17.22 27.82
C GLU A 196 -29.99 -17.22 26.71
N VAL A 197 -29.89 -18.18 25.79
CA VAL A 197 -30.80 -18.30 24.64
C VAL A 197 -31.44 -19.67 24.71
N SER A 198 -32.77 -19.70 24.77
CA SER A 198 -33.62 -20.88 24.81
C SER A 198 -34.60 -20.88 23.64
N ASP A 199 -35.28 -22.01 23.41
CA ASP A 199 -36.32 -22.15 22.38
C ASP A 199 -37.72 -21.74 22.88
N ASP A 200 -37.80 -21.18 24.09
CA ASP A 200 -39.04 -20.65 24.66
C ASP A 200 -39.30 -19.21 24.18
N ILE A 201 -40.44 -18.66 24.58
CA ILE A 201 -40.84 -17.28 24.29
C ILE A 201 -40.55 -16.32 25.45
N LEU A 202 -39.73 -16.75 26.42
CA LEU A 202 -39.40 -15.96 27.60
C LEU A 202 -38.44 -14.83 27.19
N PHE A 203 -38.72 -13.62 27.68
CA PHE A 203 -37.79 -12.51 27.58
C PHE A 203 -37.58 -11.94 28.96
N ASP A 204 -36.43 -12.26 29.56
CA ASP A 204 -36.08 -11.86 30.92
C ASP A 204 -34.77 -11.07 30.91
N ILE A 205 -34.81 -9.88 31.49
CA ILE A 205 -33.68 -8.98 31.67
C ILE A 205 -33.63 -8.58 33.13
N GLU A 206 -32.51 -8.89 33.78
CA GLU A 206 -32.16 -8.37 35.10
C GLU A 206 -31.15 -7.23 34.97
N GLY A 207 -31.45 -6.07 35.55
CA GLY A 207 -30.55 -4.92 35.58
C GLY A 207 -30.20 -4.36 34.20
N GLY A 208 -31.16 -4.37 33.28
CA GLY A 208 -31.01 -3.94 31.89
C GLY A 208 -30.60 -2.49 31.75
N ARG A 209 -29.66 -2.22 30.84
CA ARG A 209 -29.16 -0.87 30.55
C ARG A 209 -29.23 -0.58 29.07
N HIS A 210 -29.58 0.66 28.72
CA HIS A 210 -29.61 1.06 27.31
C HIS A 210 -28.18 1.36 26.83
N ALA A 211 -27.62 0.49 25.99
CA ALA A 211 -26.22 0.53 25.56
C ALA A 211 -25.76 1.89 25.00
N VAL A 212 -26.60 2.57 24.21
CA VAL A 212 -26.29 3.89 23.64
C VAL A 212 -26.47 5.02 24.66
N VAL A 213 -27.65 5.11 25.32
CA VAL A 213 -27.95 6.20 26.26
C VAL A 213 -26.96 6.20 27.44
N GLU A 214 -26.63 5.04 28.01
CA GLU A 214 -25.62 4.90 29.07
C GLU A 214 -24.27 5.51 28.66
N SER A 215 -23.88 5.34 27.38
CA SER A 215 -22.62 5.87 26.86
C SER A 215 -22.62 7.38 26.63
N MET A 216 -23.79 8.02 26.64
CA MET A 216 -23.97 9.46 26.37
C MET A 216 -24.18 10.29 27.64
N LEU A 217 -24.23 9.65 28.82
CA LEU A 217 -24.40 10.35 30.09
C LEU A 217 -23.20 11.27 30.40
N ALA A 218 -23.46 12.37 31.11
CA ALA A 218 -22.42 13.29 31.52
C ALA A 218 -21.49 12.63 32.55
N PRO A 219 -20.21 13.06 32.64
CA PRO A 219 -19.30 12.54 33.64
C PRO A 219 -19.84 12.72 35.06
N GLY A 220 -20.00 11.61 35.79
CA GLY A 220 -20.56 11.60 37.16
C GLY A 220 -22.01 11.13 37.25
N ASP A 221 -22.73 11.08 36.12
CA ASP A 221 -24.08 10.52 36.07
C ASP A 221 -24.05 9.00 35.85
N SER A 222 -25.01 8.28 36.43
CA SER A 222 -25.17 6.83 36.27
C SER A 222 -26.53 6.49 35.67
N PHE A 223 -26.56 5.56 34.71
CA PHE A 223 -27.81 5.02 34.18
C PHE A 223 -28.50 4.17 35.25
N ILE A 224 -29.82 4.33 35.41
CA ILE A 224 -30.61 3.50 36.33
C ILE A 224 -31.02 2.22 35.59
N PRO A 225 -30.50 1.04 35.98
CA PRO A 225 -30.85 -0.20 35.31
C PRO A 225 -32.31 -0.60 35.62
N ASN A 226 -32.98 -1.25 34.66
CA ASN A 226 -34.36 -1.70 34.80
C ASN A 226 -34.51 -3.17 34.39
N ASP A 227 -35.39 -3.87 35.10
CA ASP A 227 -35.74 -5.25 34.79
C ASP A 227 -36.85 -5.30 33.73
N CYS A 228 -36.95 -6.40 32.99
CA CYS A 228 -38.02 -6.65 32.02
C CYS A 228 -38.33 -8.15 31.98
N GLN A 229 -39.60 -8.52 32.14
CA GLN A 229 -40.03 -9.92 32.07
C GLN A 229 -41.30 -10.06 31.21
N LEU A 230 -41.19 -10.75 30.08
CA LEU A 230 -42.31 -11.07 29.18
C LEU A 230 -42.39 -12.59 28.95
N GLY A 231 -43.59 -13.10 28.66
CA GLY A 231 -43.87 -14.53 28.46
C GLY A 231 -44.73 -15.10 29.58
N ASP A 232 -44.11 -15.67 30.62
CA ASP A 232 -44.82 -16.38 31.71
C ASP A 232 -45.91 -15.56 32.41
N ALA A 233 -45.70 -14.25 32.60
CA ALA A 233 -46.62 -13.33 33.27
C ALA A 233 -47.55 -12.56 32.29
N GLY A 234 -47.39 -12.78 30.99
CA GLY A 234 -48.10 -12.08 29.91
C GLY A 234 -47.16 -11.38 28.92
N ASP A 235 -47.63 -11.25 27.69
CA ASP A 235 -46.84 -10.76 26.55
C ASP A 235 -46.94 -9.24 26.33
N LEU A 236 -47.73 -8.53 27.17
CA LEU A 236 -48.00 -7.11 27.00
C LEU A 236 -47.92 -6.36 28.33
N TRP A 237 -47.09 -5.32 28.35
CA TRP A 237 -47.00 -4.37 29.46
C TRP A 237 -47.59 -3.02 29.06
N LEU A 238 -48.52 -2.51 29.88
CA LEU A 238 -49.00 -1.14 29.77
C LEU A 238 -48.14 -0.23 30.65
N ILE A 239 -47.13 0.39 30.04
CA ILE A 239 -46.22 1.32 30.75
C ILE A 239 -46.86 2.71 30.75
N THR A 240 -47.03 3.28 31.95
CA THR A 240 -47.53 4.66 32.14
C THR A 240 -46.55 5.44 32.98
N GLY A 241 -46.42 6.74 32.70
CA GLY A 241 -45.50 7.61 33.43
C GLY A 241 -45.59 9.07 32.96
N PRO A 242 -45.06 10.02 33.73
CA PRO A 242 -44.95 11.42 33.31
C PRO A 242 -43.93 11.57 32.17
N ASN A 243 -43.99 12.69 31.42
CA ASN A 243 -43.00 12.98 30.39
C ASN A 243 -41.59 13.16 30.99
N MET A 244 -40.57 12.61 30.31
CA MET A 244 -39.15 12.62 30.70
C MET A 244 -38.80 11.84 31.99
N ALA A 245 -39.55 10.77 32.27
CA ALA A 245 -39.18 9.75 33.26
C ALA A 245 -38.19 8.73 32.69
#